data_AF-A0A927IUC6-F1
#
_entry.id   AF-A0A927IUC6-F1
#
_cell.length_a   1.000
_cell.length_b   1.000
_cell.length_c   1.000
_cell.angle_alpha   90.00
_cell.angle_beta   90.00
_cell.angle_gamma   90.00
#
_symmetry.space_group_name_H-M   'P 1'
#
loop_
_entity.id
_entity.type
_entity.pdbx_description
1 polymer ?
#
loop_
_entity_poly.entity_id
_entity_poly.type
_entity_poly.pdbx_seq_one_letter_code
_entity_poly.pdbx_strand_id
1 'polypeptide(L)' 'MNKNKLHMILAILGSIAILTIGGLVFNLIYKNHQANELIIEKCFDNFDKDGEVVIKKDGFWSPVACEKK' A
#
# COMPACT_ATOMS: atom_id res chain seq x y z
N MET A 1 14.78 -30.09 -24.13
CA MET A 1 15.53 -28.82 -23.90
C MET A 1 16.67 -29.09 -22.92
N ASN A 2 17.87 -28.53 -23.14
CA ASN A 2 19.01 -28.73 -22.22
C ASN A 2 18.64 -28.29 -20.80
N LYS A 3 18.95 -29.10 -19.77
CA LYS A 3 18.59 -28.82 -18.37
C LYS A 3 19.10 -27.45 -17.90
N ASN A 4 20.31 -27.06 -18.31
CA ASN A 4 20.87 -25.74 -17.99
C ASN A 4 20.05 -24.59 -18.60
N LYS A 5 19.53 -24.78 -19.81
CA LYS A 5 18.67 -23.80 -20.49
C LYS A 5 17.31 -23.67 -19.79
N LEU A 6 16.77 -24.78 -19.27
CA LEU A 6 15.53 -24.77 -18.49
C LEU A 6 15.69 -24.04 -17.16
N HIS A 7 16.76 -24.31 -16.40
CA HIS A 7 17.01 -23.62 -15.13
C HIS A 7 17.20 -22.11 -15.32
N MET A 8 17.89 -21.70 -16.38
CA MET A 8 18.07 -20.29 -16.72
C MET A 8 16.72 -19.59 -16.99
N ILE A 9 15.83 -20.23 -17.76
CA ILE A 9 14.49 -19.68 -18.04
C ILE A 9 13.68 -19.56 -16.74
N LEU A 10 13.72 -20.57 -15.87
CA LEU A 10 13.02 -20.53 -14.58
C LEU A 10 13.54 -19.42 -13.67
N ALA A 11 14.86 -19.18 -13.64
CA ALA A 11 15.46 -18.10 -12.87
C ALA A 11 15.02 -16.71 -13.38
N ILE A 12 14.95 -16.53 -14.71
CA ILE A 12 14.47 -15.30 -15.34
C ILE A 12 13.00 -15.06 -14.98
N LEU A 13 12.15 -16.08 -15.15
CA LEU A 13 10.73 -15.99 -14.83
C LEU A 13 10.51 -15.71 -13.34
N GLY A 14 11.28 -16.36 -12.46
CA GLY A 14 11.24 -16.11 -11.01
C GLY A 14 11.61 -14.67 -10.67
N SER A 15 12.66 -14.14 -11.28
CA SER A 15 13.10 -12.75 -11.09
C SER A 15 12.03 -11.74 -11.54
N ILE A 16 11.43 -11.97 -12.72
CA ILE A 16 10.36 -11.13 -13.25
C ILE A 16 9.14 -11.16 -12.32
N ALA A 17 8.76 -12.34 -11.82
CA ALA A 17 7.64 -12.47 -10.90
C ALA A 17 7.87 -11.69 -9.60
N ILE A 18 9.07 -11.80 -9.00
CA ILE A 18 9.43 -11.07 -7.77
C ILE A 18 9.38 -9.56 -8.00
N LEU A 19 9.96 -9.07 -9.09
CA LEU A 19 9.94 -7.63 -9.43
C LEU A 19 8.51 -7.12 -9.65
N THR A 20 7.67 -7.92 -10.32
CA THR A 20 6.27 -7.55 -10.59
C THR A 20 5.47 -7.43 -9.30
N ILE A 21 5.59 -8.42 -8.40
CA ILE A 21 4.89 -8.42 -7.11
C ILE A 21 5.37 -7.25 -6.26
N GLY A 22 6.70 -7.03 -6.18
CA GLY A 22 7.27 -5.90 -5.44
C GLY A 22 6.80 -4.54 -5.97
N GLY A 23 6.74 -4.38 -7.29
CA GLY A 23 6.23 -3.15 -7.92
C GLY A 23 4.75 -2.90 -7.64
N LEU A 24 3.90 -3.94 -7.68
CA LEU A 24 2.48 -3.82 -7.34
C LEU A 24 2.28 -3.39 -5.88
N VAL A 25 3.02 -4.02 -4.97
CA VAL A 25 3.06 -3.70 -3.53
C VAL A 25 3.48 -2.26 -3.30
N PHE A 26 4.57 -1.82 -3.95
CA PHE A 26 5.08 -0.46 -3.82
C PHE A 26 4.05 0.57 -4.32
N ASN A 27 3.44 0.33 -5.48
CA ASN A 27 2.41 1.21 -6.03
C ASN A 27 1.19 1.33 -5.11
N LEU A 28 0.78 0.23 -4.47
CA LEU A 28 -0.33 0.24 -3.50
C LEU A 28 0.01 1.07 -2.26
N ILE A 29 1.22 0.92 -1.71
CA ILE A 29 1.69 1.74 -0.58
C ILE A 29 1.73 3.22 -0.97
N TYR A 30 2.27 3.54 -2.14
CA TYR A 30 2.36 4.92 -2.61
C TYR A 30 0.99 5.57 -2.74
N LYS A 31 0.03 4.88 -3.38
CA LYS A 31 -1.35 5.38 -3.51
C LYS A 31 -2.03 5.57 -2.15
N ASN A 32 -1.86 4.61 -1.25
CA ASN A 32 -2.41 4.73 0.09
C ASN A 32 -1.78 5.88 0.87
N HIS A 33 -0.47 6.10 0.74
CA HIS A 33 0.20 7.21 1.40
C HIS A 33 -0.39 8.56 0.97
N GLN A 34 -0.54 8.78 -0.34
CA GLN A 34 -1.18 10.00 -0.86
C GLN A 34 -2.63 10.14 -0.41
N ALA A 35 -3.41 9.05 -0.42
CA ALA A 35 -4.79 9.07 0.06
C ALA A 35 -4.86 9.37 1.56
N ASN A 36 -3.93 8.84 2.36
CA ASN A 36 -3.91 9.02 3.80
C ASN A 36 -3.61 10.46 4.19
N GLU A 37 -2.68 11.14 3.50
CA GLU A 37 -2.42 12.57 3.74
C GLU A 37 -3.70 13.39 3.59
N LEU A 38 -4.44 13.19 2.48
CA LEU A 38 -5.70 13.88 2.22
C LEU A 38 -6.80 13.54 3.23
N ILE A 39 -6.88 12.28 3.69
CA ILE A 39 -7.88 11.86 4.68
C ILE A 39 -7.56 12.46 6.05
N ILE A 40 -6.29 12.48 6.45
CA ILE A 40 -5.84 13.06 7.72
C ILE A 40 -6.11 14.56 7.72
N GLU A 41 -5.73 15.29 6.66
CA GLU A 41 -5.99 16.72 6.54
C GLU A 41 -7.49 17.04 6.70
N LYS A 42 -8.34 16.35 5.93
CA LYS A 42 -9.80 16.49 6.04
C LYS A 42 -10.35 16.09 7.41
N CYS A 43 -9.71 15.13 8.09
CA CYS A 43 -10.12 14.68 9.42
C CYS A 43 -9.87 15.76 10.48
N PHE A 44 -8.85 16.59 10.32
CA PHE A 44 -8.59 17.69 11.25
C PHE A 44 -9.35 18.97 10.86
N ASP A 45 -9.58 19.21 9.57
CA ASP A 45 -10.30 20.40 9.09
C ASP A 45 -11.82 20.36 9.35
N ASN A 46 -12.43 19.18 9.31
CA ASN A 46 -13.90 19.05 9.41
C ASN A 46 -14.42 18.90 10.85
N PHE A 47 -13.55 18.81 11.85
CA PHE A 47 -13.96 18.62 13.24
C PHE A 47 -13.74 19.89 14.04
N ASP A 48 -14.82 20.40 14.63
CA ASP A 48 -14.79 21.52 15.56
C ASP A 48 -13.79 21.25 16.69
N LYS A 49 -13.10 22.31 17.14
CA LYS A 49 -11.91 22.31 18.04
C LYS A 49 -12.03 21.53 19.34
N ASP A 50 -13.22 21.03 19.69
CA ASP A 50 -13.54 20.41 20.97
C ASP A 50 -13.80 18.89 20.88
N GLY A 51 -13.56 18.24 19.73
CA GLY A 51 -13.72 16.80 19.53
C GLY A 51 -12.41 16.01 19.42
N GLU A 52 -12.35 14.81 20.01
CA GLU A 52 -11.25 13.85 19.77
C GLU A 52 -11.54 13.04 18.50
N VAL A 53 -10.62 13.06 17.54
CA VAL A 53 -10.66 12.24 16.32
C VAL A 53 -9.60 11.15 16.38
N VAL A 54 -9.93 9.97 15.86
CA VAL A 54 -9.04 8.82 15.82
C VAL A 54 -8.84 8.40 14.37
N ILE A 55 -7.57 8.32 13.96
CA ILE A 55 -7.20 7.73 12.69
C ILE A 55 -7.06 6.22 12.88
N LYS A 56 -7.93 5.44 12.22
CA LYS A 56 -7.88 3.99 12.22
C LYS A 56 -7.32 3.44 10.92
N LYS A 57 -6.75 2.24 10.97
CA LYS A 57 -6.23 1.52 9.81
C LYS A 57 -6.65 0.06 9.89
N ASP A 58 -7.56 -0.35 9.01
CA ASP A 58 -8.19 -1.67 9.04
C ASP A 58 -7.33 -2.80 8.45
N GLY A 59 -6.18 -2.47 7.86
CA GLY A 59 -5.27 -3.45 7.29
C GLY A 59 -3.98 -2.82 6.79
N PHE A 60 -2.93 -3.64 6.62
CA PHE A 60 -1.60 -3.15 6.21
C PHE A 60 -1.64 -2.37 4.89
N TRP A 61 -2.45 -2.86 3.95
CA TRP A 61 -2.64 -2.31 2.60
C TRP A 61 -3.87 -1.42 2.45
N SER A 62 -4.55 -1.09 3.55
CA SER A 62 -5.73 -0.22 3.50
C SER A 62 -5.32 1.24 3.70
N PRO A 63 -6.04 2.20 3.07
CA PRO A 63 -5.97 3.58 3.49
C PRO A 63 -6.50 3.73 4.94
N VAL A 64 -6.18 4.85 5.57
CA VAL A 64 -6.69 5.17 6.90
C VAL A 64 -8.13 5.67 6.84
N ALA A 65 -8.87 5.48 7.91
CA ALA A 65 -10.20 6.04 8.12
C ALA A 65 -10.15 7.04 9.28
N CYS A 66 -10.96 8.09 9.18
CA CYS A 66 -11.18 9.05 10.24
C CYS A 66 -12.47 8.70 10.97
N GLU A 67 -12.39 8.47 12.28
CA GLU A 67 -13.54 8.22 13.13
C GLU A 67 -13.58 9.22 14.29
N LYS A 68 -14.80 9.62 14.67
CA LYS A 68 -15.02 10.38 15.90
C LYS A 68 -15.02 9.40 17.08
N LYS A 69 -14.36 9.78 18.17
CA LYS A 69 -14.38 9.01 19.42
C LYS A 69 -15.71 9.13 20.14
#